data_AF-A0A833H0M7-F1
#
_entry.id   AF-A0A833H0M7-F1
#
_cell.length_a   1.000
_cell.length_b   1.000
_cell.length_c   1.000
_cell.angle_alpha   90.00
_cell.angle_beta   90.00
_cell.angle_gamma   90.00
#
_symmetry.space_group_name_H-M   'P 1'
#
loop_
_entity.id
_entity.type
_entity.pdbx_description
1 polymer ?
#
loop_
_entity_poly.entity_id
_entity_poly.type
_entity_poly.pdbx_seq_one_letter_code
_entity_poly.pdbx_strand_id
1 'polypeptide(L)'
;MKPRLLTAGLMLVLFSAALPLSAEPAPAASETKAGEEATLQALYETLADRKYSEAEKAARLAIEQYPERIEFYVCLDQALNGQKRYEEAEAVRNQILTVWTAHYKEEFLDAGMPIRLRTWARMVTYTPGFIILSCEYFMPEELGDEEPKITNYYKFIVHFGPNPQDVRIFKLEHSNIIADYYVIGELSDAGHRQVVSFGSQKPTLQDATAALAQKLKEEMEK
;
A
#
# COMPACT_ATOMS: atom_id res chain seq x y z
N MET A 1 -7.25 32.75 -10.23
CA MET A 1 -5.95 32.07 -10.02
C MET A 1 -6.22 30.73 -9.36
N LYS A 2 -5.99 29.61 -10.06
CA LYS A 2 -6.10 28.26 -9.47
C LYS A 2 -4.91 28.05 -8.54
N PRO A 3 -5.09 27.64 -7.27
CA PRO A 3 -3.96 27.26 -6.45
C PRO A 3 -3.43 25.91 -6.96
N ARG A 4 -2.18 25.90 -7.44
CA ARG A 4 -1.40 24.68 -7.63
C ARG A 4 -1.16 24.12 -6.23
N LEU A 5 -1.97 23.13 -5.82
CA LEU A 5 -1.68 22.33 -4.65
C LEU A 5 -0.46 21.46 -4.95
N LEU A 6 0.44 21.44 -3.97
CA LEU A 6 1.71 20.75 -3.91
C LEU A 6 1.71 19.38 -4.59
N THR A 7 2.48 19.27 -5.67
CA THR A 7 2.89 18.02 -6.34
C THR A 7 3.96 17.24 -5.57
N ALA A 8 4.05 17.40 -4.25
CA ALA A 8 5.15 16.85 -3.46
C ALA A 8 4.64 16.27 -2.14
N GLY A 9 4.74 14.95 -1.97
CA GLY A 9 4.65 14.36 -0.64
C GLY A 9 3.89 13.05 -0.46
N LEU A 10 3.76 12.21 -1.48
CA LEU A 10 3.41 10.80 -1.27
C LEU A 10 4.36 9.91 -2.07
N MET A 11 5.65 10.02 -1.72
CA MET A 11 6.69 9.13 -2.23
C MET A 11 6.40 7.71 -1.75
N LEU A 12 6.13 6.83 -2.71
CA LEU A 12 6.39 5.41 -2.57
C LEU A 12 7.88 5.25 -2.25
N VAL A 13 8.19 4.65 -1.10
CA VAL A 13 9.58 4.27 -0.76
C VAL A 13 9.93 3.05 -1.60
N LEU A 14 10.66 3.25 -2.70
CA LEU A 14 11.36 2.19 -3.41
C LEU A 14 12.87 2.41 -3.24
N PHE A 15 13.52 1.51 -2.50
CA PHE A 15 14.98 1.51 -2.37
C PHE A 15 15.59 0.81 -3.58
N SER A 16 16.43 1.55 -4.32
CA SER A 16 17.38 1.00 -5.28
C SER A 16 18.61 0.51 -4.51
N ALA A 17 18.94 -0.78 -4.62
CA ALA A 17 20.18 -1.33 -4.10
C ALA A 17 21.34 -1.06 -5.08
N ALA A 18 22.48 -0.62 -4.55
CA ALA A 18 23.65 -0.19 -5.29
C ALA A 18 24.36 -1.34 -6.04
N LEU A 19 24.74 -1.06 -7.28
CA LEU A 19 25.61 -1.88 -8.16
C LEU A 19 27.07 -1.95 -7.66
N PRO A 20 27.80 -3.05 -7.94
CA PRO A 20 29.21 -2.97 -8.26
C PRO A 20 29.44 -2.73 -9.76
N LEU A 21 30.55 -2.04 -10.03
CA LEU A 21 31.00 -1.52 -11.31
C LEU A 21 31.41 -2.63 -12.31
N SER A 22 31.21 -2.33 -13.60
CA SER A 22 31.87 -2.92 -14.78
C SER A 22 31.14 -4.03 -15.55
N ALA A 23 30.01 -3.66 -16.16
CA ALA A 23 29.72 -3.97 -17.56
C ALA A 23 28.79 -2.86 -18.09
N GLU A 24 29.15 -2.19 -19.18
CA GLU A 24 28.23 -1.27 -19.85
C GLU A 24 26.98 -2.06 -20.30
N PRO A 25 25.77 -1.75 -19.80
CA PRO A 25 24.58 -2.45 -20.23
C PRO A 25 24.30 -2.10 -21.70
N ALA A 26 23.96 -3.11 -22.51
CA ALA A 26 23.60 -2.92 -23.91
C ALA A 26 22.50 -1.84 -24.06
N PRO A 27 22.61 -0.92 -25.03
CA PRO A 27 21.79 0.29 -25.12
C PRO A 27 20.28 0.01 -25.10
N ALA A 28 19.81 -1.05 -25.76
CA ALA A 28 18.40 -1.44 -25.80
C ALA A 28 17.81 -1.83 -24.43
N ALA A 29 18.61 -2.44 -23.55
CA ALA A 29 18.17 -2.80 -22.19
C ALA A 29 18.06 -1.55 -21.29
N SER A 30 18.90 -0.54 -21.52
CA SER A 30 18.84 0.74 -20.80
C SER A 30 17.65 1.61 -21.24
N GLU A 31 17.34 1.63 -22.53
CA GLU A 31 16.21 2.36 -23.09
C GLU A 31 14.86 1.77 -22.65
N THR A 32 14.77 0.43 -22.59
CA THR A 32 13.56 -0.26 -22.12
C THR A 32 13.25 0.07 -20.67
N LYS A 33 14.27 0.00 -19.79
CA LYS A 33 14.13 0.37 -18.37
C LYS A 33 13.74 1.84 -18.17
N ALA A 34 14.26 2.74 -18.99
CA ALA A 34 13.90 4.16 -18.94
C ALA A 34 12.45 4.40 -19.36
N GLY A 35 11.96 3.72 -20.40
CA GLY A 35 10.56 3.82 -20.86
C GLY A 35 9.56 3.24 -19.87
N GLU A 36 9.94 2.12 -19.26
CA GLU A 36 9.24 1.47 -18.16
C GLU A 36 9.05 2.40 -16.94
N GLU A 37 10.12 3.04 -16.49
CA GLU A 37 10.08 3.96 -15.34
C GLU A 37 9.26 5.22 -15.64
N ALA A 38 9.38 5.75 -16.86
CA ALA A 38 8.55 6.88 -17.31
C ALA A 38 7.06 6.51 -17.32
N THR A 39 6.72 5.28 -17.74
CA THR A 39 5.34 4.78 -17.72
C THR A 39 4.82 4.66 -16.30
N LEU A 40 5.62 4.13 -15.39
CA LEU A 40 5.24 4.01 -13.98
C LEU A 40 5.03 5.37 -13.33
N GLN A 41 5.92 6.32 -13.57
CA GLN A 41 5.80 7.69 -13.07
C GLN A 41 4.51 8.36 -13.57
N ALA A 42 4.20 8.23 -14.86
CA ALA A 42 2.97 8.76 -15.43
C ALA A 42 1.70 8.13 -14.81
N LEU A 43 1.75 6.82 -14.49
CA LEU A 43 0.67 6.14 -13.78
C LEU A 43 0.47 6.70 -12.37
N TYR A 44 1.55 6.91 -11.61
CA TYR A 44 1.45 7.51 -10.27
C TYR A 44 0.89 8.93 -10.30
N GLU A 45 1.29 9.75 -11.26
CA GLU A 45 0.73 11.10 -11.44
C GLU A 45 -0.76 11.04 -11.78
N THR A 46 -1.15 10.11 -12.67
CA THR A 46 -2.55 9.92 -13.08
C THR A 46 -3.42 9.45 -11.89
N LEU A 47 -2.89 8.57 -11.04
CA LEU A 47 -3.54 8.12 -9.80
C LEU A 47 -3.65 9.25 -8.77
N ALA A 48 -2.60 10.07 -8.61
CA ALA A 48 -2.60 11.22 -7.71
C ALA A 48 -3.64 12.28 -8.15
N ASP A 49 -3.79 12.49 -9.47
CA ASP A 49 -4.84 13.32 -10.07
C ASP A 49 -6.25 12.70 -9.95
N ARG A 50 -6.36 11.46 -9.46
CA ARG A 50 -7.60 10.68 -9.32
C ARG A 50 -8.28 10.38 -10.67
N LYS A 51 -7.51 10.31 -11.74
CA LYS A 51 -7.98 9.93 -13.08
C LYS A 51 -8.00 8.41 -13.22
N TYR A 52 -8.78 7.74 -12.38
CA TYR A 52 -8.70 6.28 -12.21
C TYR A 52 -9.00 5.49 -13.49
N SER A 53 -9.95 5.92 -14.32
CA SER A 53 -10.24 5.23 -15.58
C SER A 53 -9.14 5.39 -16.63
N GLU A 54 -8.35 6.47 -16.58
CA GLU A 54 -7.17 6.63 -17.43
C GLU A 54 -6.02 5.76 -16.90
N ALA A 55 -5.79 5.78 -15.59
CA ALA A 55 -4.79 4.93 -14.93
C ALA A 55 -5.05 3.44 -15.18
N GLU A 56 -6.30 2.97 -15.11
CA GLU A 56 -6.65 1.59 -15.41
C GLU A 56 -6.24 1.18 -16.83
N LYS A 57 -6.59 2.00 -17.84
CA LYS A 57 -6.26 1.70 -19.24
C LYS A 57 -4.74 1.64 -19.45
N ALA A 58 -4.02 2.61 -18.91
CA ALA A 58 -2.57 2.67 -19.01
C ALA A 58 -1.90 1.50 -18.26
N ALA A 59 -2.40 1.13 -17.07
CA ALA A 59 -1.85 0.03 -16.29
C ALA A 59 -2.06 -1.32 -16.99
N ARG A 60 -3.23 -1.54 -17.61
CA ARG A 60 -3.49 -2.76 -18.41
C ARG A 60 -2.53 -2.87 -19.60
N LEU A 61 -2.32 -1.78 -20.33
CA LEU A 61 -1.36 -1.75 -21.44
C LEU A 61 0.08 -2.00 -20.94
N ALA A 62 0.46 -1.43 -19.80
CA ALA A 62 1.77 -1.65 -19.21
C ALA A 62 1.96 -3.10 -18.76
N ILE A 63 0.93 -3.75 -18.21
CA ILE A 63 0.95 -5.18 -17.85
C ILE A 63 1.10 -6.07 -19.10
N GLU A 64 0.45 -5.74 -20.21
CA GLU A 64 0.62 -6.48 -21.47
C GLU A 64 2.06 -6.43 -21.99
N GLN A 65 2.73 -5.29 -21.81
CA GLN A 65 4.12 -5.09 -22.24
C GLN A 65 5.13 -5.66 -21.24
N TYR A 66 4.82 -5.59 -19.94
CA TYR A 66 5.73 -5.90 -18.84
C TYR A 66 5.01 -6.75 -17.77
N PRO A 67 4.65 -8.01 -18.10
CA PRO A 67 3.78 -8.83 -17.25
C PRO A 67 4.41 -9.24 -15.92
N GLU A 68 5.73 -9.12 -15.77
CA GLU A 68 6.47 -9.44 -14.54
C GLU A 68 6.64 -8.23 -13.61
N ARG A 69 6.37 -7.01 -14.09
CA ARG A 69 6.57 -5.79 -13.30
C ARG A 69 5.39 -5.54 -12.37
N ILE A 70 5.59 -5.85 -11.09
CA ILE A 70 4.53 -5.85 -10.07
C ILE A 70 3.87 -4.48 -9.86
N GLU A 71 4.61 -3.39 -10.04
CA GLU A 71 4.12 -2.03 -9.79
C GLU A 71 2.96 -1.65 -10.74
N PHE A 72 2.90 -2.21 -11.95
CA PHE A 72 1.78 -1.97 -12.86
C PHE A 72 0.49 -2.65 -12.39
N TYR A 73 0.59 -3.84 -11.79
CA TYR A 73 -0.56 -4.48 -11.14
C TYR A 73 -1.00 -3.69 -9.89
N VAL A 74 -0.06 -3.15 -9.11
CA VAL A 74 -0.38 -2.26 -7.98
C VAL A 74 -1.14 -1.02 -8.46
N CYS A 75 -0.71 -0.40 -9.55
CA CYS A 75 -1.41 0.75 -10.13
C CYS A 75 -2.83 0.37 -10.60
N LEU A 76 -3.00 -0.81 -11.19
CA LEU A 76 -4.30 -1.33 -11.60
C LEU A 76 -5.22 -1.59 -10.39
N ASP A 77 -4.73 -2.22 -9.32
CA ASP A 77 -5.48 -2.44 -8.06
C ASP A 77 -5.95 -1.10 -7.46
N GLN A 78 -5.08 -0.09 -7.42
CA GLN A 78 -5.44 1.25 -6.95
C GLN A 78 -6.47 1.94 -7.84
N ALA A 79 -6.34 1.83 -9.17
CA ALA A 79 -7.29 2.40 -10.12
C ALA A 79 -8.69 1.76 -9.98
N LEU A 80 -8.75 0.45 -9.79
CA LEU A 80 -10.03 -0.28 -9.60
C LEU A 80 -10.65 0.04 -8.23
N ASN A 81 -9.85 0.08 -7.16
CA ASN A 81 -10.33 0.53 -5.85
C ASN A 81 -10.85 1.97 -5.88
N GLY A 82 -10.16 2.88 -6.58
CA GLY A 82 -10.58 4.28 -6.77
C GLY A 82 -11.91 4.39 -7.53
N GLN A 83 -12.19 3.46 -8.45
CA GLN A 83 -13.47 3.33 -9.15
C GLN A 83 -14.52 2.53 -8.35
N LYS A 84 -14.20 2.07 -7.14
CA LYS A 84 -15.06 1.22 -6.30
C LYS A 84 -15.42 -0.14 -6.94
N ARG A 85 -14.60 -0.62 -7.87
CA ARG A 85 -14.74 -1.94 -8.51
C ARG A 85 -13.98 -2.99 -7.69
N TYR A 86 -14.43 -3.20 -6.46
CA TYR A 86 -13.68 -3.96 -5.44
C TYR A 86 -13.47 -5.43 -5.80
N GLU A 87 -14.46 -6.08 -6.40
CA GLU A 87 -14.32 -7.48 -6.83
C GLU A 87 -13.20 -7.67 -7.86
N GLU A 88 -13.09 -6.75 -8.83
CA GLU A 88 -12.01 -6.79 -9.81
C GLU A 88 -10.67 -6.40 -9.20
N ALA A 89 -10.65 -5.50 -8.22
CA ALA A 89 -9.46 -5.17 -7.46
C ALA A 89 -8.94 -6.39 -6.67
N GLU A 90 -9.83 -7.21 -6.09
CA GLU A 90 -9.47 -8.48 -5.44
C GLU A 90 -8.92 -9.51 -6.44
N ALA A 91 -9.43 -9.54 -7.66
CA ALA A 91 -8.83 -10.37 -8.71
C ALA A 91 -7.39 -9.93 -9.03
N VAL A 92 -7.16 -8.62 -9.15
CA VAL A 92 -5.82 -8.07 -9.39
C VAL A 92 -4.90 -8.26 -8.19
N ARG A 93 -5.41 -8.15 -6.95
CA ARG A 93 -4.69 -8.50 -5.72
C ARG A 93 -4.09 -9.91 -5.80
N ASN A 94 -4.85 -10.88 -6.29
CA ASN A 94 -4.34 -12.25 -6.45
C ASN A 94 -3.23 -12.32 -7.51
N GLN A 95 -3.34 -11.56 -8.60
CA GLN A 95 -2.27 -11.45 -9.60
C GLN A 95 -1.01 -10.81 -9.02
N ILE A 96 -1.13 -9.74 -8.23
CA ILE A 96 -0.02 -9.12 -7.49
C ILE A 96 0.71 -10.17 -6.66
N LEU A 97 -0.03 -10.98 -5.88
CA LEU A 97 0.57 -12.03 -5.06
C LEU A 97 1.23 -13.14 -5.88
N THR A 98 0.66 -13.50 -7.04
CA THR A 98 1.27 -14.47 -7.96
C THR A 98 2.60 -13.96 -8.49
N VAL A 99 2.64 -12.73 -9.02
CA VAL A 99 3.87 -12.10 -9.53
C VAL A 99 4.89 -11.92 -8.40
N TRP A 100 4.46 -11.44 -7.23
CA TRP A 100 5.32 -11.29 -6.06
C TRP A 100 5.98 -12.62 -5.65
N THR A 101 5.17 -13.68 -5.55
CA THR A 101 5.66 -15.00 -5.15
C THR A 101 6.65 -15.57 -6.15
N ALA A 102 6.41 -15.37 -7.44
CA ALA A 102 7.25 -15.92 -8.51
C ALA A 102 8.58 -15.16 -8.68
N HIS A 103 8.61 -13.84 -8.46
CA HIS A 103 9.74 -13.02 -8.88
C HIS A 103 10.41 -12.21 -7.77
N TYR A 104 9.73 -11.95 -6.64
CA TYR A 104 10.20 -10.99 -5.63
C TYR A 104 10.35 -11.58 -4.23
N LYS A 105 9.62 -12.65 -3.92
CA LYS A 105 9.53 -13.20 -2.56
C LYS A 105 10.89 -13.64 -2.01
N GLU A 106 11.67 -14.38 -2.80
CA GLU A 106 12.98 -14.89 -2.37
C GLU A 106 13.94 -13.74 -2.05
N GLU A 107 14.10 -12.79 -2.97
CA GLU A 107 14.93 -11.59 -2.76
C GLU A 107 14.51 -10.81 -1.51
N PHE A 108 13.19 -10.64 -1.29
CA PHE A 108 12.68 -9.97 -0.10
C PHE A 108 13.04 -10.67 1.21
N LEU A 109 13.05 -12.01 1.22
CA LEU A 109 13.42 -12.80 2.39
C LEU A 109 14.93 -12.77 2.62
N ASP A 110 15.72 -12.94 1.56
CA ASP A 110 17.18 -12.97 1.62
C ASP A 110 17.78 -11.62 2.02
N ALA A 111 17.19 -10.52 1.55
CA ALA A 111 17.62 -9.17 1.89
C ALA A 111 17.32 -8.80 3.36
N GLY A 112 16.60 -9.63 4.12
CA GLY A 112 16.16 -9.31 5.47
C GLY A 112 15.32 -8.03 5.51
N MET A 113 14.61 -7.71 4.42
CA MET A 113 13.85 -6.47 4.27
C MET A 113 12.89 -6.30 5.46
N PRO A 114 12.93 -5.14 6.16
CA PRO A 114 12.09 -4.90 7.31
C PRO A 114 10.62 -5.15 7.00
N ILE A 115 9.94 -5.87 7.88
CA ILE A 115 8.56 -6.33 7.68
C ILE A 115 7.60 -5.17 7.34
N ARG A 116 7.86 -3.99 7.91
CA ARG A 116 7.11 -2.73 7.67
C ARG A 116 7.15 -2.22 6.22
N LEU A 117 8.05 -2.74 5.39
CA LEU A 117 8.23 -2.40 3.97
C LEU A 117 7.59 -3.45 3.04
N ARG A 118 7.08 -4.58 3.58
CA ARG A 118 6.48 -5.66 2.79
C ARG A 118 5.00 -5.45 2.51
N THR A 119 4.61 -4.19 2.28
CA THR A 119 3.23 -3.81 2.01
C THR A 119 3.13 -3.06 0.70
N TRP A 120 1.99 -3.15 0.02
CA TRP A 120 1.66 -2.21 -1.07
C TRP A 120 0.38 -1.46 -0.75
N ALA A 121 0.27 -0.22 -1.24
CA ALA A 121 -0.93 0.59 -1.10
C ALA A 121 -2.00 0.08 -2.08
N ARG A 122 -3.17 -0.27 -1.55
CA ARG A 122 -4.32 -0.74 -2.34
C ARG A 122 -5.32 0.37 -2.62
N MET A 123 -5.45 1.30 -1.69
CA MET A 123 -6.37 2.44 -1.84
C MET A 123 -5.85 3.69 -1.14
N VAL A 124 -6.27 4.83 -1.68
CA VAL A 124 -6.07 6.15 -1.08
C VAL A 124 -7.44 6.75 -0.76
N THR A 125 -7.72 6.96 0.52
CA THR A 125 -8.98 7.56 0.98
C THR A 125 -8.73 9.00 1.40
N TYR A 126 -9.37 9.93 0.68
CA TYR A 126 -9.30 11.36 0.95
C TYR A 126 -10.45 11.78 1.87
N THR A 127 -10.11 12.34 3.02
CA THR A 127 -11.06 12.89 3.98
C THR A 127 -10.72 14.37 4.24
N PRO A 128 -11.69 15.25 4.54
CA PRO A 128 -11.37 16.58 5.04
C PRO A 128 -10.45 16.48 6.26
N GLY A 129 -9.24 17.05 6.16
CA GLY A 129 -8.25 17.07 7.25
C GLY A 129 -7.20 15.96 7.22
N PHE A 130 -7.44 14.84 6.55
CA PHE A 130 -6.47 13.74 6.47
C PHE A 130 -6.63 12.82 5.25
N ILE A 131 -5.56 12.13 4.90
CA ILE A 131 -5.52 11.10 3.85
C ILE A 131 -5.12 9.78 4.48
N ILE A 132 -5.83 8.69 4.14
CA ILE A 132 -5.46 7.33 4.54
C ILE A 132 -4.90 6.60 3.32
N LEU A 133 -3.66 6.14 3.43
CA LEU A 133 -3.13 5.07 2.59
C LEU A 133 -3.45 3.74 3.25
N SER A 134 -4.34 2.96 2.65
CA SER A 134 -4.65 1.62 3.15
C SER A 134 -3.84 0.61 2.36
N CYS A 135 -2.97 -0.10 3.07
CA CYS A 135 -2.00 -1.02 2.54
C CYS A 135 -2.30 -2.44 2.98
N GLU A 136 -1.91 -3.39 2.15
CA GLU A 136 -1.94 -4.81 2.46
C GLU A 136 -0.52 -5.37 2.51
N TYR A 137 -0.29 -6.33 3.40
CA TYR A 137 0.97 -7.06 3.47
C TYR A 137 1.03 -8.16 2.41
N PHE A 138 2.16 -8.28 1.70
CA PHE A 138 2.41 -9.42 0.77
C PHE A 138 2.37 -10.76 1.50
N MET A 139 2.77 -10.75 2.77
CA MET A 139 2.66 -11.86 3.69
C MET A 139 2.29 -11.28 5.06
N PRO A 140 1.23 -11.79 5.72
CA PRO A 140 0.84 -11.32 7.04
C PRO A 140 2.03 -11.30 8.01
N GLU A 141 2.11 -10.25 8.83
CA GLU A 141 3.19 -10.10 9.80
C GLU A 141 2.80 -10.78 11.11
N GLU A 142 3.54 -11.80 11.51
CA GLU A 142 3.38 -12.47 12.80
C GLU A 142 4.29 -11.83 13.84
N LEU A 143 3.73 -11.46 14.99
CA LEU A 143 4.42 -10.87 16.13
C LEU A 143 4.34 -11.80 17.34
N GLY A 144 5.48 -12.04 17.97
CA GLY A 144 5.64 -12.93 19.13
C GLY A 144 6.53 -14.12 18.82
N ASP A 145 7.32 -14.52 19.81
CA ASP A 145 8.25 -15.66 19.71
C ASP A 145 7.57 -17.01 20.00
N GLU A 146 6.46 -16.97 20.74
CA GLU A 146 5.67 -18.15 21.15
C GLU A 146 4.21 -18.02 20.67
N GLU A 147 3.59 -19.16 20.37
CA GLU A 147 2.18 -19.20 20.02
C GLU A 147 1.29 -18.98 21.26
N PRO A 148 0.17 -18.23 21.14
CA PRO A 148 -0.38 -17.68 19.91
C PRO A 148 0.23 -16.33 19.51
N LYS A 149 0.48 -16.12 18.22
CA LYS A 149 1.02 -14.84 17.71
C LYS A 149 -0.07 -13.84 17.36
N ILE A 150 0.28 -12.54 17.40
CA ILE A 150 -0.55 -11.50 16.80
C ILE A 150 -0.24 -11.45 15.31
N THR A 151 -1.26 -11.45 14.45
CA THR A 151 -1.10 -11.39 12.99
C THR A 151 -1.59 -10.06 12.45
N ASN A 152 -0.73 -9.34 11.73
CA ASN A 152 -1.08 -8.10 11.04
C ASN A 152 -1.39 -8.36 9.56
N TYR A 153 -2.56 -7.89 9.12
CA TYR A 153 -3.03 -8.08 7.76
C TYR A 153 -3.00 -6.81 6.92
N TYR A 154 -3.34 -5.66 7.54
CA TYR A 154 -3.39 -4.36 6.87
C TYR A 154 -2.57 -3.35 7.66
N LYS A 155 -2.05 -2.36 6.94
CA LYS A 155 -1.37 -1.20 7.49
C LYS A 155 -2.04 0.05 6.95
N PHE A 156 -2.35 1.00 7.82
CA PHE A 156 -2.91 2.28 7.45
C PHE A 156 -1.91 3.37 7.79
N ILE A 157 -1.56 4.19 6.80
CA ILE A 157 -0.69 5.35 7.00
C ILE A 157 -1.58 6.57 6.82
N VAL A 158 -1.76 7.33 7.90
CA VAL A 158 -2.66 8.48 7.91
C VAL A 158 -1.83 9.75 7.99
N HIS A 159 -1.99 10.61 6.99
CA HIS A 159 -1.36 11.92 6.93
C HIS A 159 -2.38 12.98 7.36
N PHE A 160 -2.05 13.77 8.39
CA PHE A 160 -2.89 14.86 8.90
C PHE A 160 -2.39 16.23 8.43
N GLY A 161 -3.32 17.08 7.99
CA GLY A 161 -2.99 18.45 7.60
C GLY A 161 -1.97 18.58 6.46
N PRO A 162 -1.38 19.78 6.26
CA PRO A 162 -0.42 20.03 5.19
C PRO A 162 1.03 19.61 5.55
N ASN A 163 1.29 19.17 6.78
CA ASN A 163 2.63 18.83 7.23
C ASN A 163 2.92 17.34 6.94
N PRO A 164 3.88 17.01 6.07
CA PRO A 164 4.20 15.62 5.73
C PRO A 164 4.69 14.78 6.91
N GLN A 165 5.11 15.40 8.01
CA GLN A 165 5.61 14.71 9.21
C GLN A 165 4.49 14.32 10.19
N ASP A 166 3.27 14.83 10.00
CA ASP A 166 2.13 14.48 10.85
C ASP A 166 1.50 13.17 10.36
N VAL A 167 2.21 12.07 10.65
CA VAL A 167 1.87 10.72 10.19
C VAL A 167 1.55 9.83 11.38
N ARG A 168 0.37 9.22 11.35
CA ARG A 168 -0.04 8.18 12.30
C ARG A 168 -0.13 6.85 11.57
N ILE A 169 0.40 5.80 12.20
CA ILE A 169 0.41 4.45 11.62
C ILE A 169 -0.52 3.55 12.43
N PHE A 170 -1.38 2.84 11.72
CA PHE A 170 -2.29 1.86 12.29
C PHE A 170 -2.10 0.50 11.62
N LYS A 171 -2.48 -0.57 12.31
CA LYS A 171 -2.46 -1.93 11.79
C LYS A 171 -3.76 -2.65 12.10
N LEU A 172 -4.24 -3.47 11.16
CA LEU A 172 -5.28 -4.46 11.46
C LEU A 172 -4.61 -5.69 12.05
N GLU A 173 -4.79 -5.85 13.34
CA GLU A 173 -4.29 -6.95 14.16
C GLU A 173 -5.37 -8.01 14.33
N HIS A 174 -4.98 -9.27 14.23
CA HIS A 174 -5.74 -10.42 14.68
C HIS A 174 -5.03 -11.01 15.89
N SER A 175 -5.77 -11.15 16.98
CA SER A 175 -5.31 -11.88 18.15
C SER A 175 -6.25 -13.04 18.40
N ASN A 176 -5.68 -14.18 18.76
CA ASN A 176 -6.36 -15.36 19.31
C ASN A 176 -5.78 -15.76 20.68
N ILE A 177 -4.98 -14.88 21.31
CA ILE A 177 -4.29 -15.15 22.57
C ILE A 177 -5.28 -15.26 23.73
N ILE A 178 -6.14 -14.25 23.86
CA ILE A 178 -7.12 -14.15 24.95
C ILE A 178 -8.53 -14.41 24.41
N ALA A 179 -8.81 -13.91 23.21
CA ALA A 179 -10.05 -14.08 22.48
C ALA A 179 -9.75 -13.97 20.99
N ASP A 180 -10.61 -14.54 20.16
CA ASP A 180 -10.52 -14.44 18.70
C ASP A 180 -11.15 -13.12 18.24
N TYR A 181 -10.32 -12.13 17.89
CA TYR A 181 -10.82 -10.85 17.41
C TYR A 181 -9.85 -10.09 16.51
N TYR A 182 -10.44 -9.22 15.68
CA TYR A 182 -9.76 -8.26 14.84
C TYR A 182 -9.89 -6.85 15.42
N VAL A 183 -8.79 -6.11 15.45
CA VAL A 183 -8.73 -4.75 15.96
C VAL A 183 -7.81 -3.88 15.11
N ILE A 184 -8.16 -2.61 14.92
CA ILE A 184 -7.22 -1.62 14.41
C ILE A 184 -6.48 -1.01 15.60
N GLY A 185 -5.18 -1.26 15.60
CA GLY A 185 -4.22 -0.75 16.56
C GLY A 185 -3.47 0.47 16.04
N GLU A 186 -3.30 1.50 16.86
CA GLU A 186 -2.39 2.61 16.58
C GLU A 186 -1.01 2.32 17.16
N LEU A 187 0.02 2.53 16.34
CA LEU A 187 1.41 2.52 16.78
C LEU A 187 1.79 3.92 17.24
N SER A 188 2.18 4.03 18.51
CA SER A 188 2.68 5.28 19.10
C SER A 188 3.91 5.01 19.96
N ASP A 189 4.66 6.06 20.28
CA ASP A 189 5.79 5.99 21.22
C ASP A 189 5.34 5.60 22.63
N ALA A 190 4.08 5.87 22.98
CA ALA A 190 3.47 5.48 24.25
C ALA A 190 2.99 4.01 24.26
N GLY A 191 3.17 3.28 23.16
CA GLY A 191 2.77 1.90 22.99
C GLY A 191 1.59 1.71 22.04
N HIS A 192 0.95 0.55 22.14
CA HIS A 192 -0.14 0.13 21.28
C HIS A 192 -1.50 0.55 21.85
N ARG A 193 -2.29 1.30 21.07
CA ARG A 193 -3.65 1.74 21.44
C ARG A 193 -4.68 1.14 20.49
N GLN A 194 -5.64 0.37 21.00
CA GLN A 194 -6.77 -0.12 20.20
C GLN A 194 -7.75 1.01 19.86
N VAL A 195 -8.16 1.08 18.58
CA VAL A 195 -8.94 2.22 18.04
C VAL A 195 -10.31 1.77 17.52
N VAL A 196 -10.38 0.63 16.83
CA VAL A 196 -11.62 0.06 16.25
C VAL A 196 -11.62 -1.46 16.42
N SER A 197 -12.73 -2.08 16.82
CA SER A 197 -12.85 -3.54 16.97
C SER A 197 -13.90 -4.13 16.02
N PHE A 198 -13.67 -5.34 15.51
CA PHE A 198 -14.52 -6.01 14.51
C PHE A 198 -15.03 -7.41 14.94
N GLY A 199 -14.69 -7.88 16.14
CA GLY A 199 -15.00 -9.25 16.57
C GLY A 199 -14.20 -10.30 15.78
N SER A 200 -14.73 -11.52 15.63
CA SER A 200 -13.99 -12.68 15.09
C SER A 200 -13.92 -12.77 13.57
N GLN A 201 -14.68 -11.95 12.83
CA GLN A 201 -14.64 -11.94 11.38
C GLN A 201 -13.66 -10.89 10.89
N LYS A 202 -12.74 -11.28 10.02
CA LYS A 202 -11.80 -10.35 9.39
C LYS A 202 -12.57 -9.34 8.56
N PRO A 203 -12.46 -8.02 8.83
CA PRO A 203 -13.06 -7.02 7.96
C PRO A 203 -12.36 -6.99 6.60
N THR A 204 -13.09 -6.59 5.57
CA THR A 204 -12.46 -6.23 4.29
C THR A 204 -11.57 -4.99 4.49
N LEU A 205 -10.64 -4.75 3.56
CA LEU A 205 -9.82 -3.54 3.61
C LEU A 205 -10.69 -2.27 3.55
N GLN A 206 -11.78 -2.31 2.78
CA GLN A 206 -12.72 -1.21 2.63
C GLN A 206 -13.46 -0.94 3.95
N ASP A 207 -14.00 -1.98 4.60
CA ASP A 207 -14.70 -1.84 5.88
C ASP A 207 -13.77 -1.35 6.98
N ALA A 208 -12.55 -1.89 7.04
CA ALA A 208 -11.54 -1.47 8.00
C ALA A 208 -11.14 0.00 7.78
N THR A 209 -10.95 0.41 6.53
CA THR A 209 -10.63 1.80 6.16
C THR A 209 -11.77 2.74 6.52
N ALA A 210 -13.02 2.37 6.22
CA ALA A 210 -14.19 3.18 6.51
C ALA A 210 -14.38 3.39 8.01
N ALA A 211 -14.23 2.33 8.80
CA ALA A 211 -14.35 2.40 10.26
C ALA A 211 -13.23 3.26 10.89
N LEU A 212 -11.99 3.12 10.41
CA LEU A 212 -10.89 3.99 10.84
C LEU A 212 -11.14 5.46 10.47
N ALA A 213 -11.55 5.74 9.24
CA ALA A 213 -11.85 7.10 8.80
C ALA A 213 -12.97 7.74 9.64
N GLN A 214 -14.01 6.97 9.97
CA GLN A 214 -15.09 7.44 10.85
C GLN A 214 -14.57 7.76 12.25
N LYS A 215 -13.78 6.87 12.84
CA LYS A 215 -13.20 7.07 14.16
C LYS A 215 -12.30 8.31 14.23
N LEU A 216 -11.49 8.55 13.20
CA LEU A 216 -10.60 9.71 13.15
C LEU A 216 -11.37 11.03 12.99
N LYS A 217 -12.47 11.05 12.23
CA LYS A 217 -13.37 12.22 12.17
C LYS A 217 -13.94 12.57 13.55
N GLU A 218 -14.42 11.57 14.27
CA GLU A 218 -14.95 11.75 15.64
C GLU A 218 -13.88 12.22 16.63
N GLU A 219 -12.60 11.86 16.43
CA GLU A 219 -11.49 12.40 17.21
C GLU A 219 -11.23 13.89 16.91
N MET A 220 -11.39 14.32 15.65
CA MET A 220 -11.16 15.72 15.23
C MET A 220 -12.28 16.69 15.61
N GLU A 221 -13.50 16.19 15.85
CA GLU A 221 -14.65 16.99 16.26
C GLU A 221 -14.69 17.29 17.77
N LYS A 222 -13.78 16.69 18.56
CA LYS A 222 -13.66 16.87 20.01
C LYS A 222 -12.63 17.94 20.35
#